data_AF-A0A6A2YVI7-F1
#
_entry.id   AF-A0A6A2YVI7-F1
#
_cell.length_a   1.000
_cell.length_b   1.000
_cell.length_c   1.000
_cell.angle_alpha   90.00
_cell.angle_beta   90.00
_cell.angle_gamma   90.00
#
_symmetry.space_group_name_H-M   'P 1'
#
loop_
_entity.id
_entity.type
_entity.pdbx_description
1 polymer ?
#
loop_
_entity_poly.entity_id
_entity_poly.type
_entity_poly.pdbx_seq_one_letter_code
_entity_poly.pdbx_strand_id
1 'polypeptide(L)'
;MADTGDGGNSSYAVARLLAQPLLQLTRDDSVITLPRGDLLLIGGDLAYPNPSGFTYERRFFCPFEYALQPPAWYIPNHIAVNKPELPEGIPELKEYKGPQCFLIPGNHDRSYMFSPNSILDWFDGLNTVMRYICHRSWLGGWFMPQRKSYFALQLPKRWWVFGLDLSLHSDIDVYQFKFFSELVKTRFEKMIL
;
A
#
# COMPACT_ATOMS: atom_id res chain seq x y z
N MET A 1 -1.77 8.09 -4.41
CA MET A 1 -0.78 8.94 -3.71
C MET A 1 0.61 8.39 -4.03
N ALA A 2 1.67 9.17 -3.92
CA ALA A 2 3.05 8.71 -4.07
C ALA A 2 3.95 9.72 -3.34
N ASP A 3 5.23 9.39 -3.18
CA ASP A 3 6.22 10.32 -2.64
C ASP A 3 5.81 10.86 -1.25
N THR A 4 5.48 9.93 -0.37
CA THR A 4 4.91 10.26 0.94
C THR A 4 5.98 10.52 2.00
N GLY A 5 7.24 10.22 1.69
CA GLY A 5 8.33 10.35 2.66
C GLY A 5 8.85 11.78 2.85
N ASP A 6 8.58 12.69 1.92
CA ASP A 6 9.15 14.05 1.89
C ASP A 6 8.70 14.92 3.09
N GLY A 7 7.49 14.69 3.60
CA GLY A 7 6.98 15.45 4.74
C GLY A 7 5.76 14.83 5.42
N GLY A 8 5.82 14.68 6.75
CA GLY A 8 4.69 14.16 7.51
C GLY A 8 3.44 15.05 7.43
N ASN A 9 3.62 16.38 7.43
CA ASN A 9 2.51 17.34 7.36
C ASN A 9 1.81 17.35 6.00
N SER A 10 2.57 17.33 4.90
CA SER A 10 2.02 17.26 3.55
C SER A 10 1.31 15.94 3.32
N SER A 11 1.95 14.83 3.71
CA SER A 11 1.33 13.50 3.64
C SER A 11 0.06 13.41 4.47
N TYR A 12 0.07 13.94 5.70
CA TYR A 12 -1.12 14.01 6.56
C TYR A 12 -2.24 14.84 5.95
N ALA A 13 -1.93 16.01 5.38
CA ALA A 13 -2.96 16.88 4.79
C ALA A 13 -3.73 16.17 3.67
N VAL A 14 -3.02 15.48 2.77
CA VAL A 14 -3.63 14.70 1.69
C VAL A 14 -4.34 13.47 2.25
N ALA A 15 -3.70 12.70 3.14
CA ALA A 15 -4.29 11.51 3.75
C ALA A 15 -5.59 11.84 4.50
N ARG A 16 -5.64 12.97 5.21
CA ARG A 16 -6.84 13.44 5.92
C ARG A 16 -8.00 13.70 4.98
N LEU A 17 -7.75 14.30 3.81
CA LEU A 17 -8.78 14.50 2.79
C LEU A 17 -9.26 13.16 2.22
N LEU A 18 -8.34 12.24 1.94
CA LEU A 18 -8.65 10.89 1.46
C LEU A 18 -9.40 10.03 2.51
N ALA A 19 -9.24 10.34 3.80
CA ALA A 19 -9.91 9.64 4.89
C ALA A 19 -11.37 10.07 5.08
N GLN A 20 -11.76 11.25 4.56
CA GLN A 20 -13.10 11.79 4.78
C GLN A 20 -14.17 10.83 4.21
N PRO A 21 -15.26 10.57 4.95
CA PRO A 21 -16.34 9.69 4.46
C PRO A 21 -17.02 10.26 3.22
N LEU A 22 -17.02 11.59 3.08
CA LEU A 22 -17.57 12.34 1.96
C LEU A 22 -16.55 13.40 1.52
N LEU A 23 -16.34 13.55 0.21
CA LEU A 23 -15.56 14.62 -0.39
C LEU A 23 -16.48 15.59 -1.11
N GLN A 24 -16.41 16.87 -0.73
CA GLN A 24 -17.09 17.96 -1.43
C GLN A 24 -16.14 18.56 -2.47
N LEU A 25 -16.56 18.55 -3.72
CA LEU A 25 -15.82 19.09 -4.86
C LEU A 25 -16.63 20.21 -5.49
N THR A 26 -15.97 21.31 -5.86
CA THR A 26 -16.61 22.37 -6.64
C THR A 26 -16.36 22.11 -8.12
N ARG A 27 -17.43 22.06 -8.91
CA ARG A 27 -17.40 21.90 -10.36
C ARG A 27 -18.41 22.86 -10.98
N ASP A 28 -17.94 23.77 -11.83
CA ASP A 28 -18.79 24.71 -12.58
C ASP A 28 -19.82 25.43 -11.68
N ASP A 29 -19.35 26.06 -10.60
CA ASP A 29 -20.14 26.74 -9.54
C ASP A 29 -21.13 25.85 -8.76
N SER A 30 -21.11 24.53 -8.98
CA SER A 30 -21.90 23.56 -8.22
C SER A 30 -21.03 22.75 -7.25
N VAL A 31 -21.57 22.42 -6.08
CA VAL A 31 -20.91 21.54 -5.10
C VAL A 31 -21.42 20.12 -5.30
N ILE A 32 -20.51 19.20 -5.66
CA ILE A 32 -20.78 17.77 -5.78
C ILE A 32 -20.20 17.07 -4.55
N THR A 33 -21.00 16.21 -3.92
CA THR A 33 -20.53 15.35 -2.83
C THR A 33 -20.30 13.94 -3.34
N LEU A 34 -19.09 13.42 -3.15
CA LEU A 34 -18.70 12.06 -3.52
C LEU A 34 -18.44 11.24 -2.24
N PRO A 35 -18.71 9.92 -2.26
CA PRO A 35 -18.25 9.05 -1.19
C PRO A 35 -16.72 8.96 -1.19
N ARG A 36 -16.14 8.58 -0.05
CA ARG A 36 -14.73 8.20 0.02
C ARG A 36 -14.40 7.09 -0.98
N GLY A 37 -13.20 7.14 -1.54
CA GLY A 37 -12.69 6.00 -2.30
C GLY A 37 -12.47 4.77 -1.40
N ASP A 38 -12.92 3.60 -1.87
CA ASP A 38 -12.71 2.32 -1.17
C ASP A 38 -11.29 1.76 -1.38
N LEU A 39 -10.52 2.31 -2.32
CA LEU A 39 -9.18 1.86 -2.65
C LEU A 39 -8.20 3.03 -2.68
N LEU A 40 -7.17 2.94 -1.84
CA LEU A 40 -5.99 3.79 -1.86
C LEU A 40 -4.84 3.04 -2.55
N LEU A 41 -4.28 3.65 -3.60
CA LEU A 41 -3.06 3.18 -4.24
C LEU A 41 -1.90 4.12 -3.90
N ILE A 42 -0.79 3.57 -3.40
CA ILE A 42 0.43 4.32 -3.11
C ILE A 42 1.56 3.89 -4.06
N GLY A 43 2.12 4.86 -4.79
CA GLY A 43 3.08 4.67 -5.88
C GLY A 43 4.54 4.58 -5.45
N GLY A 44 4.83 4.23 -4.19
CA GLY A 44 6.19 4.12 -3.67
C GLY A 44 6.77 5.43 -3.11
N ASP A 45 8.04 5.35 -2.75
CA ASP A 45 8.83 6.40 -2.09
C ASP A 45 8.17 6.82 -0.76
N LEU A 46 8.09 5.83 0.12
CA LEU A 46 7.26 5.91 1.32
C LEU A 46 7.93 6.72 2.44
N ALA A 47 9.26 6.69 2.52
CA ALA A 47 10.01 7.29 3.61
C ALA A 47 11.40 7.82 3.17
N TYR A 48 11.63 9.12 3.35
CA TYR A 48 12.91 9.79 3.16
C TYR A 48 13.61 10.13 4.50
N PRO A 49 14.93 10.40 4.48
CA PRO A 49 15.86 10.26 3.35
C PRO A 49 16.26 8.80 3.05
N ASN A 50 16.09 7.91 4.02
CA ASN A 50 16.44 6.50 3.90
C ASN A 50 15.43 5.61 4.64
N PRO A 51 15.20 4.38 4.14
CA PRO A 51 14.26 3.45 4.72
C PRO A 51 14.80 2.91 6.05
N SER A 52 14.06 3.13 7.13
CA SER A 52 14.33 2.62 8.46
C SER A 52 13.03 2.47 9.22
N GLY A 53 13.02 1.70 10.32
CA GLY A 53 11.83 1.62 11.16
C GLY A 53 11.37 2.98 11.68
N PHE A 54 12.30 3.86 12.03
CA PHE A 54 11.99 5.22 12.48
C PHE A 54 11.36 6.08 11.39
N THR A 55 11.93 6.06 10.17
CA THR A 55 11.42 6.88 9.05
C THR A 55 10.09 6.35 8.54
N TYR A 56 9.91 5.03 8.41
CA TYR A 56 8.60 4.45 8.09
C TYR A 56 7.55 4.83 9.13
N GLU A 57 7.84 4.66 10.42
CA GLU A 57 6.86 4.96 11.46
C GLU A 57 6.45 6.45 11.44
N ARG A 58 7.43 7.36 11.45
CA ARG A 58 7.14 8.80 11.54
C ARG A 58 6.71 9.46 10.24
N ARG A 59 7.25 9.04 9.10
CA ARG A 59 7.01 9.71 7.79
C ARG A 59 5.89 9.04 7.02
N PHE A 60 5.69 7.75 7.23
CA PHE A 60 4.65 7.00 6.54
C PHE A 60 3.50 6.67 7.48
N PHE A 61 3.65 5.79 8.47
CA PHE A 61 2.52 5.28 9.26
C PHE A 61 1.76 6.34 10.06
N CYS A 62 2.45 7.13 10.89
CA CYS A 62 1.81 8.11 11.76
C CYS A 62 0.90 9.10 11.01
N PRO A 63 1.31 9.71 9.87
CA PRO A 63 0.41 10.54 9.06
C PRO A 63 -0.90 9.86 8.66
N PHE A 64 -0.86 8.61 8.21
CA PHE A 64 -2.08 7.89 7.83
C PHE A 64 -2.91 7.47 9.04
N GLU A 65 -2.27 7.05 10.14
CA GLU A 65 -2.97 6.71 11.40
C GLU A 65 -3.69 7.90 12.02
N TYR A 66 -3.10 9.10 11.94
CA TYR A 66 -3.77 10.33 12.38
C TYR A 66 -4.87 10.77 11.43
N ALA A 67 -4.74 10.48 10.13
CA ALA A 67 -5.76 10.80 9.14
C ALA A 67 -7.00 9.90 9.27
N LEU A 68 -6.78 8.60 9.47
CA LEU A 68 -7.81 7.59 9.66
C LEU A 68 -7.34 6.60 10.72
N GLN A 69 -7.96 6.62 11.89
CA GLN A 69 -7.53 5.77 13.01
C GLN A 69 -7.67 4.28 12.65
N PRO A 70 -6.71 3.44 13.07
CA PRO A 70 -6.80 1.99 12.90
C PRO A 70 -7.93 1.41 13.76
N PRO A 71 -8.32 0.14 13.52
CA PRO A 71 -9.29 -0.53 14.37
C PRO A 71 -8.86 -0.59 15.83
N ALA A 72 -9.82 -0.65 16.75
CA ALA A 72 -9.55 -0.62 18.20
C ALA A 72 -8.66 -1.79 18.70
N TRP A 73 -8.65 -2.91 17.98
CA TRP A 73 -7.83 -4.08 18.25
C TRP A 73 -6.47 -4.07 17.52
N TYR A 74 -6.09 -2.96 16.89
CA TYR A 74 -4.81 -2.81 16.23
C TYR A 74 -3.65 -2.87 17.25
N ILE A 75 -2.61 -3.63 16.91
CA ILE A 75 -1.40 -3.78 17.71
C ILE A 75 -0.21 -3.30 16.86
N PRO A 76 0.50 -2.21 17.23
CA PRO A 76 1.53 -1.57 16.40
C PRO A 76 2.66 -2.47 15.90
N ASN A 77 3.04 -3.48 16.70
CA ASN A 77 4.14 -4.40 16.40
C ASN A 77 3.67 -5.79 15.97
N HIS A 78 2.38 -5.96 15.66
CA HIS A 78 1.85 -7.23 15.17
C HIS A 78 2.38 -7.56 13.78
N ILE A 79 2.73 -8.84 13.60
CA ILE A 79 3.24 -9.39 12.34
C ILE A 79 2.19 -10.38 11.84
N ALA A 80 1.54 -10.02 10.72
CA ALA A 80 0.58 -10.88 10.06
C ALA A 80 1.30 -12.08 9.43
N VAL A 81 1.16 -13.24 10.07
CA VAL A 81 1.73 -14.51 9.59
C VAL A 81 0.94 -15.05 8.39
N ASN A 82 -0.37 -14.85 8.40
CA ASN A 82 -1.29 -15.33 7.36
C ASN A 82 -2.13 -14.16 6.84
N LYS A 83 -1.72 -13.57 5.71
CA LYS A 83 -2.50 -12.53 5.05
C LYS A 83 -3.53 -13.09 4.05
N PRO A 84 -4.62 -12.39 3.74
CA PRO A 84 -5.13 -11.24 4.47
C PRO A 84 -5.63 -11.67 5.85
N GLU A 85 -5.27 -10.92 6.88
CA GLU A 85 -5.76 -11.13 8.23
C GLU A 85 -7.09 -10.39 8.38
N LEU A 86 -8.16 -11.03 7.91
CA LEU A 86 -9.48 -10.40 7.85
C LEU A 86 -10.00 -10.12 9.27
N PRO A 87 -10.75 -9.01 9.45
CA PRO A 87 -11.47 -8.76 10.70
C PRO A 87 -12.39 -9.93 11.07
N GLU A 88 -12.66 -10.08 12.37
CA GLU A 88 -13.60 -11.08 12.86
C GLU A 88 -14.98 -10.93 12.18
N GLY A 89 -15.57 -12.07 11.81
CA GLY A 89 -16.86 -12.11 11.11
C GLY A 89 -16.80 -11.88 9.60
N ILE A 90 -15.61 -11.64 9.02
CA ILE A 90 -15.42 -11.51 7.57
C ILE A 90 -14.73 -12.77 7.01
N PRO A 91 -15.46 -13.66 6.30
CA PRO A 91 -14.89 -14.92 5.83
C PRO A 91 -14.00 -14.75 4.59
N GLU A 92 -14.31 -13.76 3.75
CA GLU A 92 -13.57 -13.51 2.50
C GLU A 92 -13.29 -12.01 2.28
N LEU A 93 -12.17 -11.71 1.60
CA LEU A 93 -11.76 -10.32 1.31
C LEU A 93 -12.81 -9.54 0.51
N LYS A 94 -13.57 -10.20 -0.36
CA LYS A 94 -14.64 -9.58 -1.18
C LYS A 94 -15.80 -9.03 -0.34
N GLU A 95 -15.94 -9.51 0.90
CA GLU A 95 -17.00 -9.13 1.83
C GLU A 95 -16.59 -7.96 2.72
N TYR A 96 -15.28 -7.65 2.79
CA TYR A 96 -14.78 -6.49 3.50
C TYR A 96 -15.23 -5.19 2.81
N LYS A 97 -15.94 -4.33 3.54
CA LYS A 97 -16.49 -3.05 3.06
C LYS A 97 -15.68 -1.82 3.46
N GLY A 98 -14.62 -1.99 4.23
CA GLY A 98 -13.76 -0.89 4.63
C GLY A 98 -12.79 -0.49 3.50
N PRO A 99 -12.14 0.68 3.65
CA PRO A 99 -11.18 1.14 2.67
C PRO A 99 -9.93 0.26 2.70
N GLN A 100 -9.41 -0.07 1.52
CA GLN A 100 -8.22 -0.90 1.35
C GLN A 100 -7.06 -0.06 0.83
N CYS A 101 -5.82 -0.47 1.15
CA CYS A 101 -4.61 0.14 0.64
C CYS A 101 -3.71 -0.92 0.00
N PHE A 102 -3.23 -0.60 -1.20
CA PHE A 102 -2.20 -1.35 -1.91
C PHE A 102 -1.11 -0.40 -2.34
N LEU A 103 0.13 -0.90 -2.40
CA LEU A 103 1.25 -0.07 -2.76
C LEU A 103 2.35 -0.84 -3.48
N ILE A 104 3.12 -0.10 -4.26
CA ILE A 104 4.34 -0.59 -4.89
C ILE A 104 5.54 0.06 -4.21
N PRO A 105 6.70 -0.62 -4.14
CA PRO A 105 7.91 0.00 -3.63
C PRO A 105 8.47 1.01 -4.64
N GLY A 106 9.00 2.12 -4.12
CA GLY A 106 9.79 3.08 -4.90
C GLY A 106 11.29 2.80 -4.80
N ASN A 107 12.09 3.57 -5.54
CA ASN A 107 13.55 3.43 -5.51
C ASN A 107 14.12 3.85 -4.15
N HIS A 108 13.52 4.84 -3.47
CA HIS A 108 13.99 5.29 -2.17
C HIS A 108 13.69 4.29 -1.05
N ASP A 109 12.67 3.44 -1.23
CA ASP A 109 12.39 2.32 -0.32
C ASP A 109 13.47 1.22 -0.37
N ARG A 110 14.38 1.27 -1.36
CA ARG A 110 15.44 0.28 -1.58
C ARG A 110 16.86 0.78 -1.32
N SER A 111 17.03 1.97 -0.74
CA SER A 111 18.37 2.55 -0.55
C SER A 111 19.22 1.69 0.41
N TYR A 112 20.34 1.18 -0.11
CA TYR A 112 21.38 0.52 0.69
C TYR A 112 22.07 1.54 1.57
N MET A 113 21.75 1.57 2.87
CA MET A 113 22.50 2.38 3.82
C MET A 113 23.67 1.55 4.35
N PHE A 114 24.89 1.84 3.89
CA PHE A 114 26.10 1.45 4.62
C PHE A 114 26.14 2.25 5.92
N SER A 115 25.63 1.69 7.01
CA SER A 115 25.88 2.21 8.36
C SER A 115 27.12 1.52 8.93
N PRO A 116 28.30 2.16 8.95
CA PRO A 116 29.54 1.53 9.42
C PRO A 116 29.51 1.13 10.91
N ASN A 117 28.48 1.57 11.66
CA ASN A 117 28.35 1.37 13.09
C ASN A 117 27.14 0.51 13.50
N SER A 118 26.41 -0.08 12.54
CA SER A 118 25.21 -0.88 12.83
C SER A 118 25.16 -2.13 11.95
N ILE A 119 25.44 -3.29 12.55
CA ILE A 119 25.33 -4.60 11.91
C ILE A 119 23.85 -4.98 11.65
N LEU A 120 22.90 -4.25 12.25
CA LEU A 120 21.47 -4.54 12.20
C LEU A 120 20.72 -3.79 11.09
N ASP A 121 21.35 -2.84 10.39
CA ASP A 121 20.71 -1.99 9.37
C ASP A 121 20.91 -2.49 7.92
N TRP A 122 21.40 -3.73 7.75
CA TRP A 122 21.41 -4.40 6.45
C TRP A 122 19.98 -4.81 6.07
N PHE A 123 19.18 -3.86 5.60
CA PHE A 123 17.91 -4.18 4.98
C PHE A 123 18.04 -4.04 3.47
N ASP A 124 18.06 -5.19 2.80
CA ASP A 124 17.61 -5.27 1.41
C ASP A 124 16.23 -4.58 1.32
N GLY A 125 16.06 -3.67 0.37
CA GLY A 125 14.82 -2.92 0.17
C GLY A 125 13.58 -3.80 0.07
N LEU A 126 13.72 -5.01 -0.49
CA LEU A 126 12.63 -5.99 -0.49
C LEU A 126 12.25 -6.43 0.92
N ASN A 127 13.21 -6.66 1.82
CA ASN A 127 12.94 -7.03 3.22
C ASN A 127 12.22 -5.91 3.98
N THR A 128 12.53 -4.64 3.70
CA THR A 128 11.81 -3.50 4.27
C THR A 128 10.34 -3.51 3.85
N VAL A 129 10.07 -3.66 2.55
CA VAL A 129 8.70 -3.68 2.02
C VAL A 129 7.95 -4.90 2.54
N MET A 130 8.58 -6.07 2.59
CA MET A 130 7.98 -7.26 3.17
C MET A 130 7.62 -7.03 4.64
N ARG A 131 8.55 -6.49 5.44
CA ARG A 131 8.36 -6.26 6.87
C ARG A 131 7.31 -5.20 7.19
N TYR A 132 7.40 -4.03 6.56
CA TYR A 132 6.53 -2.90 6.92
C TYR A 132 5.20 -2.94 6.20
N ILE A 133 5.12 -3.57 5.02
CA ILE A 133 3.91 -3.55 4.20
C ILE A 133 3.27 -4.93 4.16
N CYS A 134 4.00 -5.94 3.71
CA CYS A 134 3.43 -7.29 3.53
C CYS A 134 3.17 -8.01 4.86
N HIS A 135 3.79 -7.60 5.97
CA HIS A 135 3.51 -8.16 7.30
C HIS A 135 2.62 -7.29 8.18
N ARG A 136 2.30 -6.04 7.80
CA ARG A 136 1.31 -5.22 8.55
C ARG A 136 -0.07 -5.32 7.93
N SER A 137 -1.10 -5.50 8.73
CA SER A 137 -2.49 -5.62 8.24
C SER A 137 -3.18 -4.27 7.99
N TRP A 138 -2.63 -3.18 8.53
CA TRP A 138 -3.29 -1.87 8.56
C TRP A 138 -2.29 -0.72 8.34
N LEU A 139 -2.73 0.27 7.57
CA LEU A 139 -2.12 1.60 7.48
C LEU A 139 -3.17 2.56 7.99
N GLY A 140 -3.12 2.95 9.27
CA GLY A 140 -4.28 3.57 9.91
C GLY A 140 -5.53 2.70 9.75
N GLY A 141 -6.66 3.28 9.38
CA GLY A 141 -7.90 2.55 9.10
C GLY A 141 -8.02 1.95 7.71
N TRP A 142 -6.97 2.04 6.87
CA TRP A 142 -6.93 1.34 5.58
C TRP A 142 -6.40 -0.08 5.76
N PHE A 143 -7.18 -1.07 5.32
CA PHE A 143 -6.78 -2.47 5.37
C PHE A 143 -5.74 -2.79 4.28
N MET A 144 -4.66 -3.48 4.63
CA MET A 144 -3.57 -3.85 3.72
C MET A 144 -3.53 -5.37 3.48
N PRO A 145 -4.34 -5.91 2.54
CA PRO A 145 -4.42 -7.35 2.28
C PRO A 145 -3.23 -7.89 1.46
N GLN A 146 -2.41 -7.00 0.90
CA GLN A 146 -1.28 -7.33 0.02
C GLN A 146 -0.28 -8.29 0.69
N ARG A 147 0.09 -9.36 -0.04
CA ARG A 147 0.98 -10.44 0.39
C ARG A 147 2.40 -10.37 -0.18
N LYS A 148 2.57 -9.65 -1.30
CA LYS A 148 3.81 -9.55 -2.07
C LYS A 148 4.03 -8.10 -2.47
N SER A 149 5.25 -7.72 -2.86
CA SER A 149 5.56 -6.36 -3.33
C SER A 149 4.86 -5.97 -4.64
N TYR A 150 4.27 -6.93 -5.35
CA TYR A 150 3.49 -6.75 -6.57
C TYR A 150 2.07 -7.31 -6.42
N PHE A 151 1.13 -6.83 -7.22
CA PHE A 151 -0.27 -7.24 -7.16
C PHE A 151 -1.01 -7.01 -8.48
N ALA A 152 -2.20 -7.61 -8.60
CA ALA A 152 -3.16 -7.30 -9.66
C ALA A 152 -4.55 -7.16 -9.04
N LEU A 153 -5.24 -6.07 -9.36
CA LEU A 153 -6.59 -5.78 -8.90
C LEU A 153 -7.52 -5.65 -10.10
N GLN A 154 -8.64 -6.35 -10.03
CA GLN A 154 -9.74 -6.14 -10.94
C GLN A 154 -10.69 -5.12 -10.31
N LEU A 155 -10.82 -3.96 -10.94
CA LEU A 155 -11.73 -2.90 -10.53
C LEU A 155 -13.06 -3.03 -11.27
N PRO A 156 -14.13 -2.37 -10.77
CA PRO A 156 -15.39 -2.27 -11.50
C PRO A 156 -15.20 -1.74 -12.92
N LYS A 157 -16.19 -2.00 -13.78
CA LYS A 157 -16.22 -1.51 -15.17
C LYS A 157 -15.05 -2.02 -16.03
N ARG A 158 -14.55 -3.23 -15.75
CA ARG A 158 -13.50 -3.94 -16.52
C ARG A 158 -12.12 -3.26 -16.46
N TRP A 159 -11.89 -2.44 -15.45
CA TRP A 159 -10.56 -1.87 -15.21
C TRP A 159 -9.67 -2.87 -14.48
N TRP A 160 -8.39 -2.85 -14.83
CA TRP A 160 -7.36 -3.60 -14.12
C TRP A 160 -6.27 -2.65 -13.66
N VAL A 161 -5.74 -2.90 -12.46
CA VAL A 161 -4.55 -2.25 -11.94
C VAL A 161 -3.51 -3.31 -11.70
N PHE A 162 -2.33 -3.12 -12.29
CA PHE A 162 -1.18 -3.98 -12.07
C PHE A 162 -0.13 -3.17 -11.30
N GLY A 163 0.16 -3.59 -10.08
CA GLY A 163 1.24 -3.04 -9.26
C GLY A 163 2.49 -3.87 -9.50
N LEU A 164 3.47 -3.28 -10.19
CA LEU A 164 4.74 -3.92 -10.51
C LEU A 164 5.81 -3.50 -9.51
N ASP A 165 6.61 -4.47 -9.10
CA ASP A 165 7.82 -4.22 -8.35
C ASP A 165 9.02 -4.32 -9.28
N LEU A 166 9.52 -3.17 -9.73
CA LEU A 166 10.54 -3.07 -10.77
C LEU A 166 11.98 -3.06 -10.23
N SER A 167 12.17 -3.21 -8.92
CA SER A 167 13.50 -3.10 -8.31
C SER A 167 14.24 -1.82 -8.71
N LEU A 168 15.55 -1.74 -8.47
CA LEU A 168 16.41 -0.62 -8.91
C LEU A 168 16.79 -0.71 -10.40
N HIS A 169 16.66 -1.90 -11.01
CA HIS A 169 17.16 -2.18 -12.36
C HIS A 169 16.07 -2.44 -13.40
N SER A 170 14.80 -2.13 -13.09
CA SER A 170 13.66 -2.43 -13.97
C SER A 170 13.58 -3.92 -14.35
N ASP A 171 13.98 -4.79 -13.42
CA ASP A 171 14.00 -6.23 -13.61
C ASP A 171 12.85 -6.88 -12.86
N ILE A 172 12.14 -7.77 -13.55
CA ILE A 172 11.01 -8.53 -13.01
C ILE A 172 11.52 -9.93 -12.75
N ASP A 173 11.54 -10.33 -11.48
CA ASP A 173 11.95 -11.70 -11.14
C ASP A 173 11.04 -12.76 -11.75
N VAL A 174 11.54 -13.99 -11.82
CA VAL A 174 10.83 -15.12 -12.43
C VAL A 174 9.47 -15.42 -11.79
N TYR A 175 9.31 -15.17 -10.48
CA TYR A 175 8.06 -15.41 -9.76
C TYR A 175 7.01 -14.34 -10.07
N GLN A 176 7.44 -13.08 -10.20
CA GLN A 176 6.58 -11.97 -10.62
C GLN A 176 6.16 -12.14 -12.08
N PHE A 177 7.11 -12.48 -12.96
CA PHE A 177 6.82 -12.77 -14.37
C PHE A 177 5.82 -13.92 -14.51
N LYS A 178 6.04 -15.03 -13.79
CA LYS A 178 5.14 -16.19 -13.79
C LYS A 178 3.74 -15.80 -13.31
N PHE A 179 3.64 -15.04 -12.22
CA PHE A 179 2.35 -14.57 -11.68
C PHE A 179 1.54 -13.79 -12.72
N PHE A 180 2.14 -12.77 -13.35
CA PHE A 180 1.41 -11.97 -14.34
C PHE A 180 1.12 -12.76 -15.62
N SER A 181 2.05 -13.62 -16.06
CA SER A 181 1.84 -14.49 -17.23
C SER A 181 0.67 -15.45 -17.03
N GLU A 182 0.59 -16.11 -15.87
CA GLU A 182 -0.52 -17.01 -15.54
C GLU A 182 -1.85 -16.25 -15.42
N LEU A 183 -1.82 -15.04 -14.84
CA LEU A 183 -3.00 -14.19 -14.72
C LEU A 183 -3.55 -13.81 -16.11
N VAL A 184 -2.68 -13.38 -17.03
CA VAL A 184 -3.06 -13.02 -18.40
C VAL A 184 -3.68 -14.22 -19.12
N LYS A 185 -3.01 -15.38 -19.11
CA LYS A 185 -3.53 -16.61 -19.73
C LYS A 185 -4.89 -17.01 -19.17
N THR A 186 -5.04 -17.00 -17.84
CA THR A 186 -6.26 -17.51 -17.20
C THR A 186 -7.46 -16.57 -17.37
N ARG A 187 -7.24 -15.25 -17.40
CA ARG A 187 -8.31 -14.25 -17.34
C ARG A 187 -8.59 -13.54 -18.66
N PHE A 188 -7.61 -13.42 -19.55
CA PHE A 188 -7.76 -12.67 -20.81
C PHE A 188 -7.94 -13.58 -22.04
N GLU A 189 -7.37 -14.79 -22.08
CA GLU A 189 -7.64 -15.73 -23.19
C GLU A 189 -9.10 -16.24 -23.16
N LYS A 190 -9.73 -16.29 -21.99
CA LYS A 190 -11.16 -16.61 -21.84
C LYS A 190 -12.14 -15.48 -22.21
N MET A 191 -11.64 -14.30 -22.57
CA MET A 191 -12.48 -13.16 -23.00
C MET A 191 -12.51 -12.99 -24.52
N ILE A 192 -11.75 -13.79 -25.29
CA ILE A 192 -11.60 -13.69 -26.76
C ILE A 192 -12.28 -14.86 -27.50
N LEU A 193 -12.92 -15.80 -26.79
CA LEU A 193 -13.77 -16.87 -27.34
C LEU A 193 -15.15 -16.81 -26.70
#